data_AF-A0A3C1HFF0-F1
#
_entry.id   AF-A0A3C1HFF0-F1
#
_cell.length_a   1.000
_cell.length_b   1.000
_cell.length_c   1.000
_cell.angle_alpha   90.00
_cell.angle_beta   90.00
_cell.angle_gamma   90.00
#
_symmetry.space_group_name_H-M   'P 1'
#
loop_
_entity.id
_entity.type
_entity.pdbx_description
1 polymer ?
#
loop_
_entity_poly.entity_id
_entity_poly.type
_entity_poly.pdbx_seq_one_letter_code
_entity_poly.pdbx_strand_id
1 'polypeptide(L)'
;EDADLLRASSWTSSNPVARDPSWLEGKFGGWLEGNAVAAPDGAMLAVLRVDYRTPFEKAALLHIDPTGRVATFNPATDFVEFPGGCKKFTLRRDPAGPAYWALANHVPEDQRGYSADRTRNTLALLRSVDLRHWEVRALLLQHPDRFRHGFHYVDWLFEGQDIVALARTAFDDGEGGAPNQHDANYLTFHRFRNFRALSLPTSLPQR
;
A
#
# COMPACT_ATOMS: atom_id res chain seq x y z
N GLU A 1 -21.92 15.64 -9.63
CA GLU A 1 -20.61 15.63 -10.32
C GLU A 1 -20.12 17.03 -10.71
N ASP A 2 -20.93 18.09 -10.53
CA ASP A 2 -20.55 19.49 -10.85
C ASP A 2 -20.12 20.33 -9.63
N ALA A 3 -19.58 19.70 -8.59
CA ALA A 3 -19.16 20.40 -7.38
C ALA A 3 -17.75 20.99 -7.56
N ASP A 4 -17.57 22.27 -7.22
CA ASP A 4 -16.26 22.91 -7.21
C ASP A 4 -15.44 22.42 -6.00
N LEU A 5 -14.45 21.56 -6.27
CA LEU A 5 -13.58 21.00 -5.22
C LEU A 5 -12.73 22.08 -4.52
N LEU A 6 -12.61 23.29 -5.06
CA LEU A 6 -11.92 24.39 -4.38
C LEU A 6 -12.81 25.14 -3.37
N ARG A 7 -14.12 24.88 -3.34
CA ARG A 7 -15.06 25.51 -2.39
C ARG A 7 -15.31 24.59 -1.21
N ALA A 8 -14.89 24.98 -0.01
CA ALA A 8 -15.06 24.18 1.21
C ALA A 8 -16.51 23.72 1.46
N SER A 9 -17.52 24.53 1.08
CA SER A 9 -18.94 24.18 1.19
C SER A 9 -19.38 23.00 0.31
N SER A 10 -18.57 22.63 -0.69
CA SER A 10 -18.80 21.47 -1.55
C SER A 10 -18.32 20.16 -0.91
N TRP A 11 -17.64 20.21 0.23
CA TRP A 11 -17.09 19.05 0.91
C TRP A 11 -18.02 18.57 2.01
N THR A 12 -18.11 17.24 2.14
CA THR A 12 -18.69 16.58 3.31
C THR A 12 -17.58 15.81 4.01
N SER A 13 -17.58 15.83 5.34
CA SER A 13 -16.66 15.04 6.16
C SER A 13 -17.43 14.00 6.92
N SER A 14 -16.84 12.81 7.05
CA SER A 14 -17.30 11.81 7.99
C SER A 14 -16.99 12.24 9.43
N ASN A 15 -17.60 11.57 10.42
CA ASN A 15 -17.10 11.62 11.79
C ASN A 15 -15.64 11.14 11.87
N PRO A 16 -14.86 11.61 12.87
CA PRO A 16 -13.59 11.00 13.15
C PRO A 16 -13.81 9.61 13.75
N VAL A 17 -12.96 8.66 13.36
CA VAL A 17 -12.71 7.45 14.14
C VAL A 17 -11.38 7.70 14.85
N ALA A 18 -11.30 7.44 16.15
CA ALA A 18 -10.08 7.64 16.93
C ALA A 18 -9.28 6.33 17.01
N ARG A 19 -7.95 6.45 17.14
CA ARG A 19 -7.08 5.30 17.44
C ARG A 19 -7.35 4.80 18.85
N ASP A 20 -7.51 3.49 19.01
CA ASP A 20 -7.42 2.82 20.31
C ASP A 20 -6.21 1.87 20.32
N PRO A 21 -5.19 2.12 21.16
CA PRO A 21 -4.01 1.26 21.25
C PRO A 21 -4.32 -0.21 21.57
N SER A 22 -5.44 -0.49 22.26
CA SER A 22 -5.81 -1.84 22.69
C SER A 22 -6.14 -2.78 21.53
N TRP A 23 -6.56 -2.25 20.38
CA TRP A 23 -7.02 -3.07 19.24
C TRP A 23 -5.93 -3.97 18.62
N LEU A 24 -4.65 -3.71 18.89
CA LEU A 24 -3.53 -4.58 18.52
C LEU A 24 -2.52 -4.70 19.67
N GLU A 25 -2.99 -4.93 20.90
CA GLU A 25 -2.13 -5.17 22.07
C GLU A 25 -1.11 -4.05 22.34
N GLY A 26 -1.51 -2.79 22.15
CA GLY A 26 -0.62 -1.63 22.33
C GLY A 26 0.35 -1.37 21.18
N LYS A 27 0.37 -2.22 20.14
CA LYS A 27 1.27 -2.08 18.97
C LYS A 27 0.67 -1.25 17.83
N PHE A 28 -0.59 -0.81 17.96
CA PHE A 28 -1.23 0.06 16.97
C PHE A 28 -0.79 1.52 17.15
N GLY A 29 0.11 2.00 16.29
CA GLY A 29 0.60 3.38 16.30
C GLY A 29 -0.41 4.39 15.75
N GLY A 30 -1.26 3.98 14.81
CA GLY A 30 -2.29 4.79 14.17
C GLY A 30 -2.52 4.41 12.71
N TRP A 31 -3.54 4.98 12.06
CA TRP A 31 -3.75 4.85 10.62
C TRP A 31 -3.30 6.11 9.88
N LEU A 32 -2.79 5.92 8.67
CA LEU A 32 -2.29 7.01 7.83
C LEU A 32 -2.62 6.73 6.35
N GLU A 33 -2.51 7.78 5.53
CA GLU A 33 -2.27 7.66 4.07
C GLU A 33 -3.27 6.76 3.29
N GLY A 34 -4.56 6.94 3.57
CA GLY A 34 -5.63 6.07 3.07
C GLY A 34 -5.94 6.17 1.58
N ASN A 35 -6.67 5.16 1.10
CA ASN A 35 -7.21 5.04 -0.25
C ASN A 35 -8.74 5.01 -0.15
N ALA A 36 -9.44 5.77 -0.99
CA ALA A 36 -10.89 5.61 -1.16
C ALA A 36 -11.17 4.56 -2.25
N VAL A 37 -11.87 3.49 -1.91
CA VAL A 37 -12.04 2.32 -2.78
C VAL A 37 -13.45 1.77 -2.64
N ALA A 38 -14.13 1.51 -3.76
CA ALA A 38 -15.37 0.75 -3.75
C ALA A 38 -15.08 -0.74 -3.51
N ALA A 39 -15.75 -1.34 -2.53
CA ALA A 39 -15.73 -2.76 -2.23
C ALA A 39 -16.51 -3.57 -3.30
N PRO A 40 -16.40 -4.92 -3.31
CA PRO A 40 -17.10 -5.76 -4.28
C PRO A 40 -18.62 -5.58 -4.30
N ASP A 41 -19.22 -5.25 -3.17
CA ASP A 41 -20.65 -4.97 -3.00
C ASP A 41 -21.03 -3.51 -3.32
N GLY A 42 -20.06 -2.69 -3.72
CA GLY A 42 -20.23 -1.26 -4.03
C GLY A 42 -20.13 -0.34 -2.81
N ALA A 43 -19.95 -0.87 -1.59
CA ALA A 43 -19.75 -0.04 -0.41
C ALA A 43 -18.43 0.76 -0.51
N MET A 44 -18.40 1.98 0.02
CA MET A 44 -17.19 2.79 0.04
C MET A 44 -16.31 2.42 1.24
N LEU A 45 -15.04 2.15 0.99
CA LEU A 45 -14.03 1.91 2.02
C LEU A 45 -12.94 2.97 1.96
N ALA A 46 -12.51 3.42 3.14
CA ALA A 46 -11.22 4.06 3.34
C ALA A 46 -10.20 3.00 3.79
N VAL A 47 -9.35 2.54 2.86
CA VAL A 47 -8.32 1.52 3.11
C VAL A 47 -7.01 2.20 3.52
N LEU A 48 -6.64 2.05 4.78
CA LEU A 48 -5.58 2.82 5.43
C LEU A 48 -4.35 1.98 5.75
N ARG A 49 -3.18 2.61 5.64
CA ARG A 49 -1.92 2.13 6.21
C ARG A 49 -2.06 2.09 7.72
N VAL A 50 -1.54 1.03 8.36
CA VAL A 50 -1.52 0.87 9.82
C VAL A 50 -0.08 0.94 10.28
N ASP A 51 0.25 1.85 11.21
CA ASP A 51 1.53 1.83 11.90
C ASP A 51 1.57 0.65 12.89
N TYR A 52 1.81 -0.54 12.35
CA TYR A 52 1.94 -1.81 13.06
C TYR A 52 3.27 -2.43 12.66
N ARG A 53 4.34 -2.08 13.39
CA ARG A 53 5.74 -2.32 13.04
C ARG A 53 6.18 -3.76 13.33
N THR A 54 5.39 -4.73 12.87
CA THR A 54 5.68 -6.16 12.95
C THR A 54 5.86 -6.75 11.55
N PRO A 55 6.44 -7.95 11.40
CA PRO A 55 6.52 -8.63 10.10
C PRO A 55 5.15 -8.97 9.49
N PHE A 56 4.10 -9.05 10.30
CA PHE A 56 2.73 -9.36 9.88
C PHE A 56 1.93 -8.06 9.75
N GLU A 57 2.29 -7.28 8.74
CA GLU A 57 1.74 -5.95 8.50
C GLU A 57 0.23 -5.99 8.23
N LYS A 58 -0.45 -4.89 8.56
CA LYS A 58 -1.92 -4.77 8.48
C LYS A 58 -2.35 -3.56 7.66
N ALA A 59 -3.51 -3.65 7.05
CA ALA A 59 -4.29 -2.50 6.58
C ALA A 59 -5.60 -2.42 7.37
N ALA A 60 -6.17 -1.23 7.47
CA ALA A 60 -7.48 -1.00 8.12
C ALA A 60 -8.53 -0.68 7.05
N LEU A 61 -9.69 -1.33 7.15
CA LEU A 61 -10.85 -1.11 6.27
C LEU A 61 -11.89 -0.27 7.01
N LEU A 62 -11.86 1.05 6.85
CA LEU A 62 -12.91 1.91 7.39
C LEU A 62 -14.10 1.93 6.44
N HIS A 63 -15.29 1.65 6.95
CA HIS A 63 -16.52 1.69 6.17
C HIS A 63 -17.10 3.09 6.16
N ILE A 64 -17.41 3.60 4.97
CA ILE A 64 -18.04 4.91 4.79
C ILE A 64 -19.48 4.68 4.34
N ASP A 65 -20.42 5.31 5.06
CA ASP A 65 -21.83 5.19 4.73
C ASP A 65 -22.18 5.89 3.40
N PRO A 66 -23.33 5.58 2.80
CA PRO A 66 -23.74 6.17 1.51
C PRO A 66 -23.84 7.71 1.52
N THR A 67 -23.97 8.34 2.69
CA THR A 67 -24.00 9.81 2.80
C THR A 67 -22.61 10.44 2.89
N GLY A 68 -21.57 9.64 3.10
CA GLY A 68 -20.20 10.12 3.33
C GLY A 68 -19.99 10.78 4.69
N ARG A 69 -20.96 10.70 5.61
CA ARG A 69 -20.96 11.39 6.90
C ARG A 69 -20.60 10.47 8.07
N VAL A 70 -20.72 9.17 7.88
CA VAL A 70 -20.43 8.19 8.93
C VAL A 70 -19.31 7.26 8.49
N ALA A 71 -18.25 7.24 9.29
CA ALA A 71 -17.14 6.29 9.21
C ALA A 71 -17.22 5.32 10.40
N THR A 72 -17.20 4.02 10.12
CA THR A 72 -17.19 2.95 11.12
C THR A 72 -16.01 2.01 10.94
N PHE A 73 -15.61 1.37 12.03
CA PHE A 73 -14.51 0.42 12.06
C PHE A 73 -14.75 -0.62 13.15
N ASN A 74 -14.65 -1.90 12.81
CA ASN A 74 -14.68 -3.00 13.76
C ASN A 74 -13.26 -3.58 13.93
N PRO A 75 -12.58 -3.36 15.08
CA PRO A 75 -11.21 -3.83 15.28
C PRO A 75 -11.06 -5.35 15.25
N ALA A 76 -12.14 -6.11 15.46
CA ALA A 76 -12.09 -7.57 15.40
C ALA A 76 -12.05 -8.11 13.96
N THR A 77 -12.53 -7.35 12.97
CA THR A 77 -12.73 -7.85 11.60
C THR A 77 -12.12 -6.98 10.51
N ASP A 78 -11.85 -5.70 10.78
CA ASP A 78 -11.52 -4.72 9.74
C ASP A 78 -10.02 -4.38 9.71
N PHE A 79 -9.22 -5.00 10.58
CA PHE A 79 -7.81 -5.17 10.34
C PHE A 79 -7.57 -6.41 9.48
N VAL A 80 -6.93 -6.21 8.32
CA VAL A 80 -6.60 -7.30 7.39
C VAL A 80 -5.10 -7.43 7.24
N GLU A 81 -4.62 -8.65 7.00
CA GLU A 81 -3.20 -8.86 6.66
C GLU A 81 -2.91 -8.23 5.31
N PHE A 82 -1.89 -7.38 5.26
CA PHE A 82 -1.54 -6.65 4.05
C PHE A 82 -0.01 -6.56 3.94
N PRO A 83 0.62 -7.28 3.01
CA PRO A 83 2.05 -7.18 2.75
C PRO A 83 2.46 -5.73 2.43
N GLY A 84 3.26 -5.08 3.27
CA GLY A 84 3.61 -3.67 3.11
C GLY A 84 2.63 -2.66 3.73
N GLY A 85 1.68 -3.13 4.53
CA GLY A 85 0.63 -2.31 5.15
C GLY A 85 1.14 -1.30 6.18
N CYS A 86 2.40 -1.39 6.61
CA CYS A 86 3.05 -0.43 7.50
C CYS A 86 3.75 0.71 6.75
N LYS A 87 3.60 0.80 5.42
CA LYS A 87 4.14 1.83 4.52
C LYS A 87 3.04 2.36 3.59
N LYS A 88 3.28 3.50 2.94
CA LYS A 88 2.37 4.00 1.90
C LYS A 88 2.20 2.93 0.83
N PHE A 89 0.96 2.58 0.55
CA PHE A 89 0.57 1.80 -0.62
C PHE A 89 -0.55 2.51 -1.35
N THR A 90 -0.70 2.22 -2.64
CA THR A 90 -1.86 2.65 -3.42
C THR A 90 -2.46 1.47 -4.13
N LEU A 91 -3.78 1.34 -4.04
CA LEU A 91 -4.53 0.23 -4.63
C LEU A 91 -5.66 0.72 -5.54
N ARG A 92 -5.98 -0.06 -6.57
CA ARG A 92 -7.02 0.26 -7.56
C ARG A 92 -7.75 -1.01 -7.97
N ARG A 93 -9.05 -0.88 -8.25
CA ARG A 93 -9.84 -1.95 -8.86
C ARG A 93 -9.44 -2.10 -10.33
N ASP A 94 -9.24 -3.33 -10.76
CA ASP A 94 -8.97 -3.68 -12.14
C ASP A 94 -10.20 -3.36 -13.02
N PRO A 95 -10.09 -2.56 -14.09
CA PRO A 95 -11.20 -2.36 -15.01
C PRO A 95 -11.57 -3.63 -15.80
N ALA A 96 -10.66 -4.60 -15.92
CA ALA A 96 -10.86 -5.83 -16.69
C ALA A 96 -11.46 -7.00 -15.88
N GLY A 97 -11.69 -6.83 -14.57
CA GLY A 97 -12.19 -7.94 -13.73
C GLY A 97 -12.53 -7.54 -12.29
N PRO A 98 -12.79 -8.52 -11.42
CA PRO A 98 -13.15 -8.26 -10.02
C PRO A 98 -11.95 -7.98 -9.12
N ALA A 99 -10.73 -8.10 -9.65
CA ALA A 99 -9.51 -7.99 -8.86
C ALA A 99 -9.22 -6.54 -8.46
N TYR A 100 -8.53 -6.39 -7.33
CA TYR A 100 -7.85 -5.18 -6.90
C TYR A 100 -6.36 -5.45 -6.97
N TRP A 101 -5.62 -4.45 -7.40
CA TRP A 101 -4.16 -4.49 -7.46
C TRP A 101 -3.60 -3.41 -6.55
N ALA A 102 -2.45 -3.68 -5.95
CA ALA A 102 -1.71 -2.70 -5.17
C ALA A 102 -0.22 -2.80 -5.44
N LEU A 103 0.47 -1.66 -5.35
CA LEU A 103 1.92 -1.60 -5.25
C LEU A 103 2.28 -1.20 -3.83
N ALA A 104 3.02 -2.06 -3.13
CA ALA A 104 3.37 -1.86 -1.73
C ALA A 104 4.77 -2.41 -1.42
N ASN A 105 5.39 -1.87 -0.38
CA ASN A 105 6.70 -2.35 0.05
C ASN A 105 6.58 -3.62 0.89
N HIS A 106 6.61 -4.80 0.28
CA HIS A 106 6.60 -6.06 1.02
C HIS A 106 7.91 -6.25 1.82
N VAL A 107 7.85 -6.96 2.95
CA VAL A 107 9.04 -7.43 3.69
C VAL A 107 9.20 -8.94 3.47
N PRO A 108 10.03 -9.36 2.49
CA PRO A 108 10.40 -10.77 2.32
C PRO A 108 10.99 -11.39 3.58
N GLU A 109 10.90 -12.71 3.69
CA GLU A 109 11.38 -13.45 4.87
C GLU A 109 12.87 -13.22 5.18
N ASP A 110 13.72 -13.23 4.15
CA ASP A 110 15.16 -12.95 4.24
C ASP A 110 15.47 -11.49 4.61
N GLN A 111 14.49 -10.59 4.53
CA GLN A 111 14.60 -9.18 4.88
C GLN A 111 13.96 -8.83 6.23
N ARG A 112 13.45 -9.82 6.98
CA ARG A 112 12.89 -9.64 8.34
C ARG A 112 13.97 -9.35 9.39
N GLY A 113 13.55 -9.04 10.62
CA GLY A 113 14.45 -8.71 11.74
C GLY A 113 14.88 -7.25 11.80
N TYR A 114 14.25 -6.37 11.03
CA TYR A 114 14.35 -4.92 11.13
C TYR A 114 12.95 -4.30 11.19
N SER A 115 12.83 -2.99 11.43
CA SER A 115 11.49 -2.39 11.59
C SER A 115 10.76 -2.35 10.25
N ALA A 116 9.52 -2.84 10.25
CA ALA A 116 8.76 -3.04 9.03
C ALA A 116 8.57 -1.72 8.25
N ASP A 117 8.33 -0.61 8.95
CA ASP A 117 8.14 0.75 8.39
C ASP A 117 9.39 1.31 7.68
N ARG A 118 10.57 0.77 8.01
CA ARG A 118 11.88 1.15 7.46
C ARG A 118 12.38 0.15 6.41
N THR A 119 11.76 -1.01 6.24
CA THR A 119 12.12 -1.94 5.17
C THR A 119 11.36 -1.59 3.89
N ARG A 120 11.99 -0.84 2.98
CA ARG A 120 11.39 -0.30 1.74
C ARG A 120 12.12 -0.68 0.45
N ASN A 121 13.10 -1.56 0.55
CA ASN A 121 13.96 -2.03 -0.54
C ASN A 121 13.30 -3.08 -1.45
N THR A 122 12.05 -3.48 -1.20
CA THR A 122 11.31 -4.42 -2.04
C THR A 122 9.95 -3.82 -2.39
N LEU A 123 9.64 -3.64 -3.67
CA LEU A 123 8.32 -3.25 -4.18
C LEU A 123 7.62 -4.47 -4.76
N ALA A 124 6.44 -4.79 -4.24
CA ALA A 124 5.66 -5.94 -4.67
C ALA A 124 4.38 -5.52 -5.39
N LEU A 125 3.98 -6.34 -6.37
CA LEU A 125 2.64 -6.36 -6.92
C LEU A 125 1.77 -7.24 -6.04
N LEU A 126 0.68 -6.70 -5.52
CA LEU A 126 -0.29 -7.45 -4.73
C LEU A 126 -1.62 -7.55 -5.46
N ARG A 127 -2.35 -8.63 -5.21
CA ARG A 127 -3.71 -8.82 -5.72
C ARG A 127 -4.66 -9.23 -4.61
N SER A 128 -5.90 -8.80 -4.73
CA SER A 128 -7.03 -9.27 -3.93
C SER A 128 -8.29 -9.33 -4.80
N VAL A 129 -9.30 -10.09 -4.40
CA VAL A 129 -10.64 -10.06 -5.03
C VAL A 129 -11.73 -9.56 -4.07
N ASP A 130 -11.38 -9.37 -2.79
CA ASP A 130 -12.31 -9.03 -1.72
C ASP A 130 -11.80 -7.91 -0.79
N LEU A 131 -10.63 -7.33 -1.09
CA LEU A 131 -9.91 -6.35 -0.29
C LEU A 131 -9.43 -6.83 1.09
N ARG A 132 -9.70 -8.10 1.43
CA ARG A 132 -9.40 -8.70 2.74
C ARG A 132 -8.24 -9.67 2.66
N HIS A 133 -8.21 -10.52 1.63
CA HIS A 133 -7.14 -11.48 1.40
C HIS A 133 -6.24 -10.97 0.27
N TRP A 134 -4.96 -10.77 0.59
CA TRP A 134 -3.97 -10.24 -0.34
C TRP A 134 -2.88 -11.26 -0.64
N GLU A 135 -2.66 -11.52 -1.94
CA GLU A 135 -1.57 -12.34 -2.44
C GLU A 135 -0.42 -11.48 -2.96
N VAL A 136 0.82 -11.85 -2.62
CA VAL A 136 2.01 -11.28 -3.25
C VAL A 136 2.16 -11.94 -4.63
N ARG A 137 1.89 -11.18 -5.68
CA ARG A 137 1.91 -11.68 -7.05
C ARG A 137 3.28 -11.65 -7.68
N ALA A 138 4.08 -10.62 -7.44
CA ALA A 138 5.44 -10.55 -7.96
C ALA A 138 6.27 -9.57 -7.14
N LEU A 139 7.59 -9.76 -7.12
CA LEU A 139 8.53 -8.73 -6.68
C LEU A 139 8.95 -7.95 -7.93
N LEU A 140 8.64 -6.65 -7.96
CA LEU A 140 8.84 -5.79 -9.12
C LEU A 140 10.20 -5.12 -9.11
N LEU A 141 10.59 -4.59 -7.95
CA LEU A 141 11.88 -3.97 -7.71
C LEU A 141 12.42 -4.49 -6.38
N GLN A 142 13.70 -4.82 -6.33
CA GLN A 142 14.34 -5.29 -5.10
C GLN A 142 15.80 -4.87 -5.05
N HIS A 143 16.27 -4.50 -3.87
CA HIS A 143 17.67 -4.25 -3.58
C HIS A 143 18.08 -4.98 -2.29
N PRO A 144 19.27 -5.60 -2.19
CA PRO A 144 19.67 -6.33 -0.98
C PRO A 144 19.93 -5.43 0.24
N ASP A 145 20.36 -4.19 0.02
CA ASP A 145 20.59 -3.22 1.11
C ASP A 145 19.28 -2.55 1.53
N ARG A 146 18.70 -3.01 2.64
CA ARG A 146 17.47 -2.44 3.23
C ARG A 146 17.67 -1.14 3.99
N PHE A 147 18.90 -0.69 4.24
CA PHE A 147 19.18 0.50 5.03
C PHE A 147 19.29 1.75 4.16
N ARG A 148 19.92 1.62 2.99
CA ARG A 148 20.15 2.75 2.08
C ARG A 148 19.17 2.83 0.92
N HIS A 149 18.65 1.69 0.46
CA HIS A 149 17.86 1.64 -0.77
C HIS A 149 16.36 1.46 -0.51
N GLY A 150 15.53 2.10 -1.34
CA GLY A 150 14.08 2.06 -1.17
C GLY A 150 13.30 2.47 -2.42
N PHE A 151 12.13 1.88 -2.61
CA PHE A 151 11.19 2.15 -3.71
C PHE A 151 9.79 2.40 -3.16
N HIS A 152 9.51 3.61 -2.69
CA HIS A 152 8.39 3.87 -1.79
C HIS A 152 7.50 5.03 -2.25
N TYR A 153 6.35 5.20 -1.57
CA TYR A 153 5.34 6.21 -1.94
C TYR A 153 4.94 6.10 -3.41
N VAL A 154 4.82 4.86 -3.89
CA VAL A 154 4.51 4.58 -5.28
C VAL A 154 3.07 4.98 -5.57
N ASP A 155 2.89 5.71 -6.65
CA ASP A 155 1.59 5.88 -7.28
C ASP A 155 1.65 5.47 -8.75
N TRP A 156 0.52 5.00 -9.30
CA TRP A 156 0.52 4.24 -10.54
C TRP A 156 -0.83 4.27 -11.25
N LEU A 157 -0.85 3.99 -12.55
CA LEU A 157 -2.08 3.90 -13.34
C LEU A 157 -2.05 2.64 -14.21
N PHE A 158 -3.22 2.18 -14.62
CA PHE A 158 -3.34 1.20 -15.70
C PHE A 158 -3.12 1.90 -17.04
N GLU A 159 -2.31 1.30 -17.90
CA GLU A 159 -2.18 1.69 -19.31
C GLU A 159 -2.34 0.43 -20.16
N GLY A 160 -3.58 0.16 -20.57
CA GLY A 160 -3.93 -1.07 -21.28
C GLY A 160 -3.63 -2.33 -20.44
N GLN A 161 -2.64 -3.12 -20.88
CA GLN A 161 -2.20 -4.34 -20.19
C GLN A 161 -1.06 -4.09 -19.20
N ASP A 162 -0.59 -2.86 -19.09
CA ASP A 162 0.56 -2.48 -18.28
C ASP A 162 0.12 -1.70 -17.03
N ILE A 163 1.02 -1.65 -16.05
CA ILE A 163 1.01 -0.62 -15.02
C ILE A 163 2.13 0.38 -15.34
N VAL A 164 1.83 1.68 -15.31
CA VAL A 164 2.84 2.76 -15.30
C VAL A 164 2.89 3.36 -13.90
N ALA A 165 4.07 3.59 -13.35
CA ALA A 165 4.24 3.98 -11.96
C ALA A 165 5.35 5.03 -11.79
N LEU A 166 5.15 5.91 -10.80
CA LEU A 166 6.19 6.78 -10.25
C LEU A 166 6.53 6.33 -8.83
N ALA A 167 7.82 6.25 -8.52
CA ALA A 167 8.30 5.86 -7.20
C ALA A 167 9.28 6.90 -6.66
N ARG A 168 9.14 7.28 -5.39
CA ARG A 168 10.24 7.89 -4.65
C ARG A 168 11.30 6.82 -4.46
N THR A 169 12.52 7.09 -4.91
CA THR A 169 13.58 6.10 -4.97
C THR A 169 14.81 6.60 -4.25
N ALA A 170 15.21 5.85 -3.23
CA ALA A 170 16.48 6.01 -2.55
C ALA A 170 17.47 5.03 -3.20
N PHE A 171 18.51 5.57 -3.85
CA PHE A 171 19.48 4.78 -4.61
C PHE A 171 20.86 5.45 -4.65
N ASP A 172 21.86 4.70 -5.11
CA ASP A 172 23.18 5.24 -5.43
C ASP A 172 23.09 6.27 -6.57
N ASP A 173 23.80 7.40 -6.41
CA ASP A 173 23.85 8.51 -7.38
C ASP A 173 25.27 8.85 -7.87
N GLY A 174 26.27 8.08 -7.45
CA GLY A 174 27.69 8.30 -7.77
C GLY A 174 28.41 9.32 -6.87
N GLU A 175 27.69 10.09 -6.06
CA GLU A 175 28.25 11.19 -5.23
C GLU A 175 28.02 10.98 -3.73
N GLY A 176 27.35 9.90 -3.34
CA GLY A 176 27.14 9.51 -1.95
C GLY A 176 25.89 8.65 -1.73
N GLY A 177 24.96 8.66 -2.69
CA GLY A 177 23.68 7.97 -2.66
C GLY A 177 22.69 8.58 -1.69
N ALA A 178 21.49 8.00 -1.63
CA ALA A 178 20.50 8.39 -0.65
C ALA A 178 21.03 8.26 0.80
N PRO A 179 20.68 9.21 1.70
CA PRO A 179 21.06 9.12 3.12
C PRO A 179 20.54 7.85 3.79
N ASN A 180 19.33 7.43 3.43
CA ASN A 180 18.71 6.19 3.87
C ASN A 180 17.52 5.84 2.95
N GLN A 181 16.96 4.65 3.13
CA GLN A 181 15.83 4.13 2.35
C GLN A 181 14.53 4.99 2.35
N HIS A 182 14.39 5.91 3.32
CA HIS A 182 13.23 6.81 3.44
C HIS A 182 13.44 8.14 2.70
N ASP A 183 14.68 8.62 2.68
CA ASP A 183 15.02 9.96 2.21
C ASP A 183 15.52 9.87 0.77
N ALA A 184 14.57 9.56 -0.12
CA ALA A 184 14.82 9.37 -1.55
C ALA A 184 15.46 10.59 -2.23
N ASN A 185 16.47 10.32 -3.06
CA ASN A 185 17.17 11.27 -3.93
C ASN A 185 16.65 11.27 -5.38
N TYR A 186 15.80 10.31 -5.76
CA TYR A 186 15.21 10.21 -7.09
C TYR A 186 13.68 10.14 -7.08
N LEU A 187 13.09 10.55 -8.19
CA LEU A 187 11.75 10.14 -8.64
C LEU A 187 11.90 9.34 -9.92
N THR A 188 11.56 8.05 -9.89
CA THR A 188 11.76 7.14 -11.02
C THR A 188 10.44 6.74 -11.66
N PHE A 189 10.45 6.59 -12.99
CA PHE A 189 9.32 6.09 -13.77
C PHE A 189 9.51 4.62 -14.11
N HIS A 190 8.45 3.83 -13.97
CA HIS A 190 8.43 2.40 -14.24
C HIS A 190 7.25 2.02 -15.14
N ARG A 191 7.45 1.00 -15.97
CA ARG A 191 6.39 0.31 -16.70
C ARG A 191 6.48 -1.19 -16.42
N PHE A 192 5.48 -1.73 -15.76
CA PHE A 192 5.35 -3.18 -15.52
C PHE A 192 4.41 -3.77 -16.57
N ARG A 193 5.00 -4.40 -17.58
CA ARG A 193 4.24 -4.91 -18.73
C ARG A 193 3.43 -6.14 -18.38
N ASN A 194 2.24 -6.26 -18.96
CA ASN A 194 1.37 -7.45 -18.81
C ASN A 194 1.21 -7.88 -17.35
N PHE A 195 1.03 -6.93 -16.43
CA PHE A 195 1.17 -7.15 -14.98
C PHE A 195 0.29 -8.28 -14.43
N ARG A 196 -0.88 -8.53 -15.06
CA ARG A 196 -1.81 -9.60 -14.70
C ARG A 196 -1.21 -11.01 -14.84
N ALA A 197 -0.25 -11.17 -15.74
CA ALA A 197 0.46 -12.42 -15.98
C ALA A 197 1.68 -12.60 -15.06
N LEU A 198 2.07 -11.57 -14.29
CA LEU A 198 3.19 -11.69 -13.36
C LEU A 198 2.84 -12.62 -12.20
N SER A 199 3.81 -13.47 -11.86
CA SER A 199 3.78 -14.40 -10.74
C SER A 199 5.16 -14.41 -10.07
N LEU A 200 5.22 -14.79 -8.80
CA LEU A 200 6.48 -15.13 -8.17
C LEU A 200 7.11 -16.30 -8.95
N PRO A 201 8.45 -16.36 -9.03
CA PRO A 201 9.12 -17.53 -9.57
C PRO A 201 8.70 -18.77 -8.75
N THR A 202 8.38 -19.87 -9.43
CA THR A 202 8.02 -21.15 -8.79
C THR A 202 9.18 -21.74 -7.98
N SER A 203 10.39 -21.19 -8.13
CA SER A 203 11.58 -21.49 -7.35
C SER A 203 12.41 -20.22 -7.17
N LEU A 204 12.70 -19.83 -5.92
CA LEU A 204 13.77 -18.86 -5.66
C LEU A 204 15.08 -19.50 -6.12
N PRO A 205 15.91 -18.83 -6.96
CA PRO A 205 17.27 -19.32 -7.18
C PRO A 205 17.95 -19.39 -5.83
N GLN A 206 18.45 -20.58 -5.47
CA GLN A 206 19.33 -20.76 -4.32
C GLN A 206 20.52 -19.81 -4.55
N ARG A 207 20.62 -18.78 -3.72
CA ARG A 207 21.81 -17.93 -3.67
C ARG A 207 22.88 -18.61 -2.83
#